data_AF-A0A7Z0ET03-F1
#
_entry.id   AF-A0A7Z0ET03-F1
#
_cell.length_a   1.000
_cell.length_b   1.000
_cell.length_c   1.000
_cell.angle_alpha   90.00
_cell.angle_beta   90.00
_cell.angle_gamma   90.00
#
_symmetry.space_group_name_H-M   'P 1'
#
loop_
_entity.id
_entity.type
_entity.pdbx_description
1 polymer ?
#
loop_
_entity_poly.entity_id
_entity_poly.type
_entity_poly.pdbx_seq_one_letter_code
_entity_poly.pdbx_strand_id
1 'polypeptide(L)' 'MIRVCDIRELSTLAELGTWAAEHRVRIRYLGADLENRPVYGATRGHLTRLARDAGPDLHRHPLVWRSPLENPEALP' A
#
# COMPACT_ATOMS: atom_id res chain seq x y z
N MET A 1 5.48 -21.03 15.16
CA MET A 1 4.79 -20.56 13.93
C MET A 1 5.55 -19.36 13.41
N ILE A 2 6.08 -19.41 12.17
CA ILE A 2 6.82 -18.29 11.57
C ILE A 2 5.81 -17.33 10.94
N ARG A 3 5.88 -16.04 11.29
CA ARG A 3 5.00 -15.01 10.72
C ARG A 3 5.60 -14.53 9.40
N VAL A 4 5.01 -14.96 8.29
CA VAL A 4 5.48 -14.61 6.94
C VAL A 4 5.02 -13.20 6.54
N CYS A 5 3.86 -12.76 7.03
CA CYS A 5 3.36 -11.39 6.86
C CYS A 5 2.43 -10.96 8.02
N ASP A 6 2.43 -9.66 8.30
CA ASP A 6 1.53 -8.97 9.22
C ASP A 6 1.10 -7.65 8.60
N ILE A 7 -0.04 -7.66 7.93
CA ILE A 7 -0.62 -6.46 7.32
C ILE A 7 -1.74 -5.98 8.23
N ARG A 8 -1.67 -4.72 8.65
CA ARG A 8 -2.74 -4.08 9.43
C ARG A 8 -3.01 -2.68 8.93
N GLU A 9 -4.27 -2.33 8.94
CA GLU A 9 -4.69 -0.95 8.71
C GLU A 9 -4.69 -0.17 10.03
N LEU A 10 -4.27 1.10 9.95
CA LEU A 10 -4.31 2.10 10.99
C LEU A 10 -5.42 3.11 10.68
N SER A 11 -5.91 3.79 11.71
CA SER A 11 -7.10 4.63 11.57
C SER A 11 -6.81 5.92 10.81
N THR A 12 -5.56 6.41 10.87
CA THR A 12 -5.17 7.70 10.29
C THR A 12 -3.77 7.68 9.66
N LEU A 13 -3.53 8.60 8.73
CA LEU A 13 -2.18 8.84 8.19
C LEU A 13 -1.19 9.32 9.26
N ALA A 14 -1.66 10.00 10.30
CA ALA A 14 -0.82 10.43 11.41
C ALA A 14 -0.29 9.22 12.20
N GLU A 15 -1.14 8.24 12.51
CA GLU A 15 -0.72 6.98 13.13
C GLU A 15 0.28 6.22 12.26
N LEU A 16 0.06 6.19 10.94
CA LEU A 16 1.02 5.60 10.00
C LEU A 16 2.35 6.37 9.99
N GLY A 17 2.31 7.70 10.07
CA GLY A 17 3.46 8.60 10.22
C GLY A 17 4.31 8.26 11.44
N THR A 18 3.67 8.18 12.61
CA THR A 18 4.32 7.81 13.86
C THR A 18 4.96 6.43 13.77
N TRP A 19 4.22 5.43 13.30
CA TRP A 19 4.75 4.07 13.17
C TRP A 19 5.95 4.00 12.22
N ALA A 20 5.87 4.68 11.08
CA ALA A 20 6.93 4.72 10.08
C ALA A 20 8.20 5.40 10.62
N ALA A 21 8.05 6.49 11.39
CA ALA A 21 9.15 7.18 12.04
C ALA A 21 9.84 6.30 13.10
N GLU A 22 9.06 5.64 13.98
CA GLU A 22 9.58 4.71 14.99
C GLU A 22 10.36 3.55 14.35
N HIS A 23 9.90 3.05 13.19
CA HIS A 23 10.50 1.92 12.51
C HIS A 23 11.55 2.33 11.44
N ARG A 24 11.80 3.64 11.28
CA ARG A 24 12.72 4.24 10.31
C ARG A 24 12.47 3.76 8.87
N VAL A 25 11.21 3.70 8.48
CA VAL A 25 10.78 3.32 7.13
C VAL A 25 10.03 4.47 6.46
N ARG A 26 10.04 4.48 5.12
CA ARG A 26 9.34 5.50 4.35
C ARG A 26 7.90 5.05 4.08
N ILE A 27 6.97 6.00 4.18
CA ILE A 27 5.61 5.82 3.69
C ILE A 27 5.62 5.94 2.17
N ARG A 28 4.85 5.08 1.51
CA ARG A 28 4.65 5.08 0.05
C ARG A 28 3.17 5.13 -0.24
N TYR A 29 2.80 5.85 -1.30
CA TYR A 29 1.48 5.73 -1.92
C TYR A 29 1.39 4.37 -2.64
N LEU A 30 0.27 3.67 -2.45
CA LEU A 30 0.05 2.31 -2.94
C LEU A 30 -1.07 2.22 -4.00
N GLY A 31 -1.72 3.33 -4.31
CA GLY A 31 -2.88 3.37 -5.18
C GLY A 31 -4.13 3.91 -4.48
N ALA A 32 -5.19 4.09 -5.24
CA ALA A 32 -6.52 4.31 -4.71
C ALA A 32 -7.19 2.99 -4.30
N ASP A 33 -8.08 3.03 -3.31
CA ASP A 33 -9.04 1.97 -3.04
C ASP A 33 -10.22 1.99 -4.05
N LEU A 34 -11.17 1.07 -3.87
CA LEU A 34 -12.36 0.95 -4.74
C LEU A 34 -13.32 2.14 -4.63
N GLU A 35 -13.19 2.97 -3.58
CA GLU A 35 -13.95 4.20 -3.36
C GLU A 35 -13.17 5.45 -3.80
N ASN A 36 -12.05 5.27 -4.51
CA ASN A 36 -11.15 6.33 -4.96
C ASN A 36 -10.50 7.12 -3.81
N ARG A 37 -10.24 6.50 -2.66
CA ARG A 37 -9.44 7.09 -1.57
C ARG A 37 -7.98 6.65 -1.67
N PRO A 38 -7.00 7.54 -1.51
CA PRO A 38 -5.60 7.18 -1.62
C PRO A 38 -5.18 6.31 -0.42
N VAL A 39 -4.48 5.23 -0.72
CA VAL A 39 -3.93 4.29 0.25
C VAL A 39 -2.43 4.51 0.35
N TYR A 40 -1.95 4.60 1.59
CA TYR A 40 -0.53 4.71 1.90
C TYR A 40 -0.10 3.53 2.75
N GLY A 41 1.17 3.14 2.62
CA GLY A 41 1.72 2.08 3.44
C GLY A 41 3.21 2.19 3.71
N ALA A 42 3.63 1.52 4.77
CA ALA A 42 5.02 1.41 5.17
C ALA A 42 5.30 -0.04 5.62
N THR A 43 6.48 -0.56 5.27
CA THR A 43 6.85 -1.96 5.51
C THR A 43 8.23 -2.08 6.16
N ARG A 44 8.32 -2.88 7.23
CA ARG A 44 9.55 -3.25 7.93
C ARG A 44 9.60 -4.76 8.11
N GLY A 45 10.40 -5.45 7.31
CA GLY A 45 10.44 -6.91 7.32
C GLY A 45 9.06 -7.48 6.96
N HIS A 46 8.49 -8.31 7.85
CA HIS A 46 7.17 -8.91 7.67
C HIS A 46 6.02 -8.01 8.14
N LEU A 47 6.30 -6.84 8.73
CA LEU A 47 5.27 -5.91 9.22
C LEU A 47 4.95 -4.88 8.15
N THR A 48 3.68 -4.79 7.78
CA THR A 48 3.15 -3.73 6.90
C THR A 48 2.01 -3.02 7.61
N ARG A 49 2.07 -1.69 7.62
CA ARG A 49 0.98 -0.82 8.09
C ARG A 49 0.45 0.02 6.96
N LEU A 50 -0.86 0.16 6.92
CA LEU A 50 -1.61 0.88 5.90
C LEU A 50 -2.46 1.97 6.54
N ALA A 51 -2.71 3.06 5.84
CA ALA A 51 -3.73 4.03 6.20
C ALA A 51 -4.33 4.65 4.94
N ARG A 52 -5.60 5.01 5.01
CA ARG A 52 -6.33 5.75 3.96
C ARG A 52 -6.36 7.23 4.31
N ASP A 53 -6.33 8.08 3.29
CA ASP A 53 -6.76 9.47 3.44
C ASP A 53 -8.27 9.58 3.18
N ALA A 54 -8.90 10.61 3.73
CA ALA A 54 -10.33 10.87 3.56
C ALA A 54 -10.66 11.60 2.24
N GLY A 55 -9.66 12.25 1.62
CA GLY A 55 -9.82 12.95 0.35
C GLY A 55 -9.87 12.00 -0.85
N PRO A 56 -10.44 12.43 -2.00
CA PRO A 56 -10.32 11.68 -3.24
C PRO A 56 -8.86 11.62 -3.66
N ASP A 57 -8.49 10.52 -4.30
CA ASP A 57 -7.14 10.38 -4.82
C ASP A 57 -6.89 11.40 -5.93
N LEU A 58 -5.89 12.26 -5.69
CA LEU A 58 -5.45 13.28 -6.64
C LEU A 58 -4.44 12.73 -7.65
N HIS A 59 -3.87 11.55 -7.38
CA HIS A 59 -2.99 10.85 -8.30
C HIS A 59 -3.85 10.18 -9.38
N ARG A 60 -4.07 10.90 -10.50
CA ARG A 60 -4.71 10.34 -11.70
C ARG A 60 -3.77 9.34 -12.39
N HIS A 61 -3.56 8.18 -11.78
CA HIS A 61 -3.02 7.04 -12.49
C HIS A 61 -4.21 6.22 -12.99
N PRO A 62 -4.29 5.92 -14.31
CA PRO A 62 -5.29 4.96 -14.76
C PRO A 62 -5.05 3.65 -14.00
N LEU A 63 -6.12 3.07 -13.46
CA LEU A 63 -6.07 1.74 -12.86
C LEU A 63 -5.83 0.73 -14.00
N VAL A 64 -4.55 0.50 -14.32
CA VAL A 64 -4.14 -0.44 -15.35
C VAL A 64 -3.80 -1.75 -14.67
N TRP A 65 -4.75 -2.68 -14.65
CA TRP A 65 -4.43 -4.07 -14.42
C TRP A 65 -3.89 -4.66 -15.72
N ARG A 66 -2.72 -5.29 -15.66
CA ARG A 66 -2.18 -6.11 -16.77
C ARG A 66 -2.08 -7.54 -16.27
N SER A 67 -2.84 -8.44 -16.88
CA SER A 67 -2.70 -9.86 -16.60
C SER A 67 -1.31 -10.33 -16.98
N PRO A 68 -0.63 -11.14 -16.15
CA PRO A 68 0.53 -11.90 -16.59
C PRO A 68 0.23 -12.82 -17.79
N LEU A 69 -1.05 -13.14 -18.03
CA LEU A 69 -1.52 -13.97 -19.14
C LEU A 69 -1.81 -13.19 -20.42
N GLU A 70 -1.77 -11.85 -20.39
CA GLU A 70 -1.96 -11.02 -21.59
C GLU A 70 -0.79 -11.11 -22.57
N ASN A 71 0.40 -11.55 -22.11
CA ASN A 71 1.57 -11.81 -22.94
C ASN A 71 2.13 -13.21 -22.67
N PRO A 72 1.59 -14.26 -23.33
CA PRO A 72 2.04 -15.64 -23.12
C PRO A 72 3.51 -15.87 -23.51
N GLU A 73 4.12 -15.00 -24.30
CA GLU A 73 5.55 -15.07 -24.68
C GLU A 73 6.50 -14.47 -23.63
N ALA A 74 5.98 -13.80 -22.59
CA ALA A 74 6.77 -13.21 -21.51
C ALA A 74 6.89 -14.13 -20.27
N LEU A 75 6.32 -15.34 -20.34
CA LEU A 75 6.45 -16.35 -19.29
C LEU A 75 7.74 -17.17 -19.55
N PRO A 76 8.61 -17.35 -18.54
CA PRO A 76 9.86 -18.10 -18.66
C PRO A 76 9.64 -19.60 -18.91
#